data_AF-A0A353NRJ0-F1
#
_entry.id   AF-A0A353NRJ0-F1
#
_cell.length_a   1.000
_cell.length_b   1.000
_cell.length_c   1.000
_cell.angle_alpha   90.00
_cell.angle_beta   90.00
_cell.angle_gamma   90.00
#
_symmetry.space_group_name_H-M   'P 1'
#
loop_
_entity.id
_entity.type
_entity.pdbx_description
1 polymer ?
#
loop_
_entity_poly.entity_id
_entity_poly.type
_entity_poly.pdbx_seq_one_letter_code
_entity_poly.pdbx_strand_id
1 'polypeptide(L)'
;MNLFKKLYSLGASVVTPESLAENDIAKKAGMLPKRIFWTLGKRMIGSALNFLENKQLDGLIYLTSFGCGPESLVEELVVRWTKKQDRIPLMMLTIDEHTGEAGIITRLEAFTEMIKRRHKA
;
A
#
# COMPACT_ATOMS: atom_id res chain seq x y z
N MET A 1 -19.08 -4.13 0.04
CA MET A 1 -17.84 -4.91 0.26
C MET A 1 -17.13 -4.57 1.56
N ASN A 2 -16.67 -5.56 2.36
CA ASN A 2 -15.71 -5.35 3.45
C ASN A 2 -14.35 -5.93 3.03
N LEU A 3 -13.41 -5.05 2.67
CA LEU A 3 -12.10 -5.42 2.13
C LEU A 3 -11.27 -6.26 3.11
N PHE A 4 -11.26 -5.88 4.38
CA PHE A 4 -10.55 -6.60 5.44
C PHE A 4 -11.09 -8.02 5.60
N LYS A 5 -12.42 -8.19 5.67
CA LYS A 5 -13.05 -9.51 5.76
C LYS A 5 -12.64 -10.42 4.60
N LYS A 6 -12.57 -9.89 3.37
CA LYS A 6 -12.11 -10.65 2.21
C LYS A 6 -10.65 -11.05 2.34
N LEU A 7 -9.76 -10.12 2.67
CA LEU A 7 -8.33 -10.41 2.87
C LEU A 7 -8.10 -11.47 3.97
N TYR A 8 -8.81 -11.36 5.10
CA TYR A 8 -8.76 -12.38 6.15
C TYR A 8 -9.24 -13.75 5.66
N SER A 9 -10.32 -13.82 4.88
CA SER A 9 -10.80 -15.08 4.31
C SER A 9 -9.81 -15.73 3.33
N LEU A 10 -8.93 -14.93 2.71
CA LEU A 10 -7.84 -15.40 1.85
C LEU A 10 -6.61 -15.84 2.65
N GLY A 11 -6.64 -15.73 3.98
CA GLY A 11 -5.54 -16.09 4.88
C GLY A 11 -4.49 -14.99 5.05
N ALA A 12 -4.77 -13.75 4.63
CA ALA A 12 -3.87 -12.62 4.82
C ALA A 12 -4.14 -11.93 6.17
N SER A 13 -3.07 -11.54 6.87
CA SER A 13 -3.16 -10.59 7.99
C SER A 13 -2.90 -9.18 7.46
N VAL A 14 -3.67 -8.19 7.92
CA VAL A 14 -3.60 -6.83 7.37
C VAL A 14 -3.10 -5.86 8.44
N VAL A 15 -2.06 -5.10 8.11
CA VAL A 15 -1.61 -3.93 8.87
C VAL A 15 -1.88 -2.67 8.06
N THR A 16 -2.21 -1.58 8.75
CA THR A 16 -2.62 -0.33 8.11
C THR A 16 -1.83 0.85 8.70
N PRO A 17 -1.84 2.04 8.07
CA PRO A 17 -1.21 3.22 8.65
C PRO A 17 -1.60 3.51 10.12
N GLU A 18 -2.81 3.12 10.54
CA GLU A 18 -3.30 3.25 11.91
C GLU A 18 -2.57 2.35 12.91
N SER A 19 -1.90 1.30 12.44
CA SER A 19 -1.08 0.43 13.29
C SER A 19 0.32 0.98 13.58
N LEU A 20 0.71 2.09 12.93
CA LEU A 20 2.01 2.73 13.11
C LEU A 20 1.92 3.91 14.06
N ALA A 21 2.99 4.18 14.81
CA ALA A 21 3.11 5.40 15.60
C ALA A 21 3.27 6.62 14.69
N GLU A 22 2.57 7.72 15.01
CA GLU A 22 2.64 8.96 14.21
C GLU A 22 4.07 9.49 14.09
N ASN A 23 4.88 9.32 15.14
CA ASN A 23 6.29 9.72 15.16
C ASN A 23 7.12 8.95 14.11
N ASP A 24 6.87 7.66 13.92
CA ASP A 24 7.59 6.85 12.94
C ASP A 24 7.20 7.23 11.52
N ILE A 25 5.91 7.50 11.29
CA ILE A 25 5.40 8.00 10.01
C ILE A 25 6.07 9.35 9.69
N ALA A 26 6.06 10.29 10.64
CA ALA A 26 6.65 11.61 10.47
C ALA A 26 8.16 11.55 10.22
N LYS A 27 8.87 10.69 10.96
CA LYS A 27 10.31 10.47 10.80
C LYS A 27 10.65 9.96 9.40
N LYS A 28 9.93 8.95 8.89
CA LYS A 28 10.15 8.42 7.53
C LYS A 28 9.80 9.43 6.46
N ALA A 29 8.68 10.13 6.58
CA ALA A 29 8.32 11.19 5.64
C ALA A 29 9.37 12.32 5.61
N GLY A 30 10.03 12.59 6.74
CA GLY A 30 11.11 13.57 6.86
C GLY A 30 12.43 13.17 6.20
N MET A 31 12.63 11.89 5.87
CA MET A 31 13.84 11.41 5.16
C MET A 31 13.82 11.72 3.66
N LEU A 32 12.68 12.17 3.13
CA LEU A 32 12.56 12.53 1.73
C LEU A 32 13.42 13.76 1.41
N PRO A 33 14.08 13.82 0.23
CA PRO A 33 14.88 14.98 -0.18
C PRO A 33 14.07 16.28 -0.23
N LYS A 34 12.76 16.18 -0.50
CA LYS A 34 11.82 17.29 -0.45
C LYS A 34 10.67 16.96 0.49
N ARG A 35 10.33 17.90 1.36
CA ARG A 35 9.21 17.76 2.29
C ARG A 35 7.89 17.77 1.55
N ILE A 36 7.04 16.78 1.83
CA ILE A 36 5.64 16.80 1.43
C ILE A 36 4.89 17.71 2.41
N PHE A 37 4.19 18.71 1.88
CA PHE A 37 3.50 19.69 2.72
C PHE A 37 2.16 19.17 3.26
N TRP A 38 1.45 18.37 2.46
CA TRP A 38 0.12 17.84 2.77
C TRP A 38 0.16 16.75 3.84
N THR A 39 -0.74 16.82 4.82
CA THR A 39 -0.83 15.85 5.93
C THR A 39 -1.07 14.43 5.44
N LEU A 40 -2.04 14.24 4.53
CA LEU A 40 -2.34 12.91 3.99
C LEU A 40 -1.16 12.35 3.18
N GLY A 41 -0.54 13.17 2.33
CA GLY A 41 0.63 12.74 1.55
C GLY A 41 1.81 12.31 2.43
N LYS A 42 2.08 13.07 3.51
CA LYS A 42 3.07 12.70 4.54
C LYS A 42 2.73 11.37 5.20
N ARG A 43 1.46 11.17 5.57
CA ARG A 43 0.99 9.94 6.20
C ARG A 43 1.15 8.73 5.27
N MET A 44 0.75 8.87 4.01
CA MET A 44 0.83 7.80 3.00
C MET A 44 2.28 7.42 2.69
N ILE A 45 3.14 8.39 2.36
CA ILE A 45 4.55 8.08 2.04
C ILE A 45 5.31 7.58 3.27
N GLY A 46 5.08 8.18 4.44
CA GLY A 46 5.75 7.78 5.68
C GLY A 46 5.38 6.37 6.10
N SER A 47 4.10 6.00 5.96
CA SER A 47 3.64 4.63 6.24
C SER A 47 4.20 3.64 5.23
N ALA A 48 4.14 3.96 3.93
CA ALA A 48 4.69 3.10 2.88
C ALA A 48 6.18 2.84 3.06
N LEU A 49 6.97 3.86 3.41
CA LEU A 49 8.41 3.70 3.69
C LEU A 49 8.67 2.86 4.94
N ASN A 50 7.89 3.02 6.01
CA ASN A 50 7.98 2.15 7.19
C ASN A 50 7.68 0.69 6.85
N PHE A 51 6.64 0.45 6.06
CA PHE A 51 6.26 -0.88 5.61
C PHE A 51 7.33 -1.51 4.72
N LEU A 52 7.88 -0.75 3.77
CA LEU A 52 8.96 -1.23 2.92
C LEU A 52 10.18 -1.71 3.72
N GLU A 53 10.55 -1.01 4.79
CA GLU A 53 11.65 -1.45 5.65
C GLU A 53 11.32 -2.66 6.53
N ASN A 54 10.04 -2.95 6.76
CA ASN A 54 9.63 -4.08 7.57
C ASN A 54 9.83 -5.41 6.82
N LYS A 55 10.82 -6.19 7.26
CA LYS A 55 11.16 -7.50 6.70
C LYS A 55 10.11 -8.60 6.90
N GLN A 56 8.95 -8.29 7.46
CA GLN A 56 7.86 -9.25 7.69
C GLN A 56 6.65 -9.01 6.78
N LEU A 57 6.71 -8.04 5.85
CA LEU A 57 5.63 -7.83 4.89
C LEU A 57 5.86 -8.62 3.60
N ASP A 58 4.78 -9.27 3.16
CA ASP A 58 4.76 -10.13 1.97
C ASP A 58 4.21 -9.40 0.74
N GLY A 59 3.55 -8.26 0.93
CA GLY A 59 3.02 -7.41 -0.14
C GLY A 59 2.45 -6.10 0.38
N LEU A 60 2.30 -5.14 -0.52
CA LEU A 60 1.74 -3.81 -0.25
C LEU A 60 0.55 -3.55 -1.17
N ILE A 61 -0.57 -3.09 -0.61
CA ILE A 61 -1.72 -2.62 -1.36
C ILE A 61 -1.84 -1.12 -1.13
N TYR A 62 -1.71 -0.33 -2.19
CA TYR A 62 -1.96 1.11 -2.14
C TYR A 62 -3.39 1.37 -2.61
N LEU A 63 -4.20 1.92 -1.70
CA LEU A 63 -5.59 2.25 -1.96
C LEU A 63 -5.71 3.72 -2.34
N THR A 64 -6.40 4.03 -3.44
CA THR A 64 -6.72 5.40 -3.83
C THR A 64 -8.17 5.50 -4.32
N SER A 65 -8.84 6.63 -4.07
CA SER A 65 -10.20 6.86 -4.56
C SER A 65 -10.24 7.65 -5.86
N PHE A 66 -9.22 8.47 -6.11
CA PHE A 66 -9.05 9.22 -7.36
C PHE A 66 -7.64 9.82 -7.34
N GLY A 67 -6.69 9.20 -8.05
CA GLY A 67 -5.28 9.59 -8.04
C GLY A 67 -4.97 10.88 -8.80
N CYS A 68 -5.80 11.92 -8.68
CA CYS A 68 -5.55 13.21 -9.31
C CYS A 68 -4.88 14.21 -8.35
N GLY A 69 -4.18 15.19 -8.91
CA GLY A 69 -3.52 16.24 -8.11
C GLY A 69 -2.36 15.71 -7.25
N PRO A 70 -2.19 16.18 -6.00
CA PRO A 70 -1.02 15.87 -5.19
C PRO A 70 -0.92 14.39 -4.78
N GLU A 71 -2.00 13.63 -4.84
CA GLU A 71 -2.00 12.19 -4.54
C GLU A 71 -1.24 11.39 -5.60
N SER A 72 -1.37 11.75 -6.89
CA SER A 72 -0.63 11.12 -8.00
C SER A 72 0.88 11.14 -7.78
N LEU A 73 1.40 12.24 -7.22
CA LEU A 73 2.81 12.38 -6.90
C LEU A 73 3.21 11.42 -5.78
N VAL A 74 2.38 11.26 -4.76
CA VAL A 74 2.65 10.36 -3.63
C VAL A 74 2.62 8.92 -4.09
N GLU A 75 1.62 8.54 -4.89
CA GLU A 75 1.52 7.24 -5.54
C GLU A 75 2.79 6.91 -6.34
N GLU A 76 3.19 7.80 -7.25
CA GLU A 76 4.38 7.60 -8.07
C GLU A 76 5.65 7.46 -7.22
N LEU A 77 5.76 8.23 -6.13
CA LEU A 77 6.85 8.07 -5.17
C LEU A 77 6.83 6.67 -4.55
N VAL A 78 5.70 6.22 -4.02
CA VAL A 78 5.57 4.88 -3.42
C VAL A 78 5.93 3.77 -4.41
N VAL A 79 5.49 3.89 -5.66
CA VAL A 79 5.84 2.94 -6.73
C VAL A 79 7.35 2.91 -6.94
N ARG A 80 8.01 4.08 -7.05
CA ARG A 80 9.47 4.15 -7.24
C ARG A 80 10.25 3.57 -6.07
N TRP A 81 9.83 3.86 -4.84
CA TRP A 81 10.49 3.33 -3.64
C TRP A 81 10.33 1.82 -3.52
N THR A 82 9.13 1.30 -3.82
CA THR A 82 8.89 -0.15 -3.82
C THR A 82 9.75 -0.86 -4.86
N LYS A 83 9.82 -0.33 -6.09
CA LYS A 83 10.67 -0.87 -7.16
C LYS A 83 12.15 -0.90 -6.80
N LYS A 84 12.65 0.08 -6.04
CA LYS A 84 14.05 0.12 -5.59
C LYS A 84 14.39 -1.00 -4.60
N GLN A 85 13.43 -1.46 -3.81
CA GLN A 85 13.66 -2.53 -2.85
C GLN A 85 13.47 -3.93 -3.45
N ASP A 86 12.71 -4.04 -4.55
CA ASP A 86 12.44 -5.26 -5.35
C ASP A 86 11.98 -6.51 -4.57
N ARG A 87 11.61 -6.29 -3.31
CA ARG A 87 11.37 -7.37 -2.35
C ARG A 87 9.88 -7.67 -2.20
N ILE A 88 9.06 -6.63 -2.10
CA ILE A 88 7.62 -6.76 -1.85
C ILE A 88 6.83 -6.38 -3.10
N PRO A 89 5.88 -7.23 -3.55
CA PRO A 89 4.94 -6.88 -4.60
C PRO A 89 4.04 -5.71 -4.18
N LEU A 90 3.73 -4.82 -5.11
CA LEU A 90 2.82 -3.69 -4.92
C LEU A 90 1.58 -3.85 -5.82
N MET A 91 0.39 -3.69 -5.25
CA MET A 91 -0.86 -3.54 -6.00
C MET A 91 -1.45 -2.15 -5.80
N MET A 92 -1.68 -1.45 -6.90
CA MET A 92 -2.48 -0.22 -6.92
C MET A 92 -3.95 -0.57 -7.04
N LEU A 93 -4.76 -0.20 -6.05
CA LEU A 93 -6.19 -0.47 -6.03
C LEU A 93 -6.96 0.85 -5.99
N THR A 94 -7.66 1.14 -7.08
CA THR A 94 -8.56 2.31 -7.17
C THR A 94 -9.98 1.90 -6.77
N ILE A 95 -10.62 2.69 -5.91
CA ILE A 95 -12.03 2.53 -5.54
C ILE A 95 -12.78 3.79 -5.97
N ASP A 96 -13.59 3.68 -7.00
CA ASP A 96 -14.55 4.70 -7.40
C ASP A 96 -15.99 4.15 -7.42
N GLU A 97 -16.96 5.04 -7.60
CA GLU A 97 -18.40 4.70 -7.64
C GLU A 97 -18.78 3.78 -8.81
N HIS A 98 -17.96 3.74 -9.87
CA HIS A 98 -18.16 2.89 -11.03
C HIS A 98 -17.41 1.56 -10.94
N THR A 99 -16.63 1.35 -9.87
CA THR A 99 -15.78 0.17 -9.74
C THR A 99 -16.64 -1.03 -9.35
N GLY A 100 -16.77 -1.99 -10.26
CA GLY A 100 -17.47 -3.24 -10.01
C GLY A 100 -16.82 -4.05 -8.88
N GLU A 101 -17.61 -4.42 -7.87
CA GLU A 101 -17.16 -5.19 -6.69
C GLU A 101 -16.44 -6.49 -7.09
N ALA A 102 -16.95 -7.19 -8.11
CA ALA A 102 -16.35 -8.41 -8.62
C ALA A 102 -14.91 -8.21 -9.14
N GLY A 103 -14.63 -7.08 -9.79
CA GLY A 103 -13.29 -6.77 -10.30
C GLY A 103 -12.27 -6.59 -9.19
N ILE A 104 -12.65 -5.92 -8.09
CA ILE A 104 -11.77 -5.75 -6.93
C ILE A 104 -11.49 -7.11 -6.27
N ILE A 105 -12.53 -7.93 -6.09
CA ILE A 105 -12.41 -9.27 -5.47
C ILE A 105 -11.41 -10.13 -6.25
N THR A 106 -11.58 -10.24 -7.56
CA THR A 106 -10.69 -11.07 -8.41
C THR A 106 -9.25 -10.58 -8.36
N ARG A 107 -9.03 -9.25 -8.32
CA ARG A 107 -7.68 -8.69 -8.20
C ARG A 107 -7.02 -9.01 -6.86
N LEU A 108 -7.78 -8.94 -5.76
CA LEU A 108 -7.28 -9.32 -4.43
C LEU A 108 -6.93 -10.80 -4.35
N GLU A 109 -7.76 -11.66 -4.94
CA GLU A 109 -7.50 -13.10 -5.04
C GLU A 109 -6.23 -13.39 -5.82
N ALA A 110 -6.10 -12.82 -7.02
CA ALA A 110 -4.92 -12.97 -7.86
C ALA A 110 -3.65 -12.45 -7.17
N PHE A 111 -3.72 -11.30 -6.51
CA PHE A 111 -2.58 -10.72 -5.80
C PHE A 111 -2.14 -11.59 -4.62
N THR A 112 -3.09 -12.06 -3.81
CA THR A 112 -2.78 -12.92 -2.65
C THR A 112 -2.20 -14.27 -3.11
N GLU A 113 -2.74 -14.85 -4.18
CA GLU A 113 -2.23 -16.09 -4.76
C GLU A 113 -0.80 -15.94 -5.31
N MET A 114 -0.53 -14.82 -6.01
CA MET A 114 0.82 -14.50 -6.49
C MET A 114 1.84 -14.43 -5.34
N ILE A 115 1.48 -13.80 -4.21
CA ILE A 115 2.33 -13.74 -3.01
C ILE A 115 2.59 -15.15 -2.46
N LYS A 116 1.52 -15.95 -2.27
CA LYS A 116 1.65 -17.34 -1.76
C LYS A 116 2.59 -18.19 -2.61
N ARG A 117 2.58 -18.01 -3.94
CA ARG A 117 3.50 -18.70 -4.84
C ARG A 117 4.95 -18.27 -4.66
N ARG A 118 5.21 -16.98 -4.43
CA ARG A 118 6.56 -16.45 -4.17
C ARG A 118 7.20 -17.03 -2.91
N HIS A 119 6.41 -17.40 -1.90
CA HIS A 119 6.92 -18.06 -0.69
C HIS A 119 7.19 -19.56 -0.84
N LYS A 120 6.61 -20.20 -1.86
CA LYS A 120 6.80 -21.64 -2.13
C LYS A 120 7.97 -21.93 -3.08
N ALA A 121 8.47 -20.91 -3.76
CA ALA A 121 9.61 -20.97 -4.67
C ALA A 121 10.92 -20.71 -3.91
#